data_AF-A0A315A8C0-F1
#
_entry.id   AF-A0A315A8C0-F1
#
_cell.length_a   1.000
_cell.length_b   1.000
_cell.length_c   1.000
_cell.angle_alpha   90.00
_cell.angle_beta   90.00
_cell.angle_gamma   90.00
#
_symmetry.space_group_name_H-M   'P 1'
#
loop_
_entity.id
_entity.type
_entity.pdbx_description
1 polymer ?
#
loop_
_entity_poly.entity_id
_entity_poly.type
_entity_poly.pdbx_seq_one_letter_code
_entity_poly.pdbx_strand_id
1 'polypeptide(L)'
;MNRSYLCALTVAVAALASGHAMAADASAPKTREQVKAELAEAIRTGDFVVNGETGQKANEVHPDKYPAKPVVQGKTREEVKAELASAIRAGDFVVNGETGQKANEVNPGQYPAKPVVQGKTREEVKAELAEAIRTGNMPVYGEAGIKLNQQYPQRYSHVL
;
A
#
# COMPACT_ATOMS: atom_id res chain seq x y z
N MET A 1 3.98 -33.03 -47.17
CA MET A 1 3.95 -31.55 -47.02
C MET A 1 2.56 -31.09 -47.48
N ASN A 2 1.60 -30.57 -46.70
CA ASN A 2 1.63 -29.83 -45.44
C ASN A 2 0.25 -30.00 -44.75
N ARG A 3 0.15 -30.76 -43.65
CA ARG A 3 -1.08 -30.83 -42.83
C ARG A 3 -0.84 -30.52 -41.34
N SER A 4 0.41 -30.25 -40.94
CA SER A 4 0.78 -30.07 -39.53
C SER A 4 0.79 -28.62 -39.04
N TYR A 5 0.48 -27.64 -39.90
CA TYR A 5 0.54 -26.21 -39.54
C TYR A 5 -0.81 -25.61 -39.09
N LEU A 6 -1.93 -26.33 -39.28
CA LEU A 6 -3.25 -25.80 -38.94
C LEU A 6 -3.66 -26.05 -37.47
N CYS A 7 -3.07 -27.03 -36.79
CA CYS A 7 -3.40 -27.33 -35.38
C CYS A 7 -2.59 -26.54 -34.34
N ALA A 8 -1.47 -25.91 -34.72
CA ALA A 8 -0.72 -25.06 -33.79
C ALA A 8 -1.33 -23.66 -33.62
N LEU A 9 -2.09 -23.20 -34.61
CA LEU A 9 -2.66 -21.85 -34.63
C LEU A 9 -3.94 -21.73 -33.80
N THR A 10 -4.63 -22.84 -33.54
CA THR A 10 -5.86 -22.87 -32.74
C THR A 10 -5.61 -22.95 -31.23
N VAL A 11 -4.45 -23.41 -30.78
CA VAL A 11 -4.10 -23.48 -29.34
C VAL A 11 -3.58 -22.13 -28.81
N ALA A 12 -3.07 -21.25 -29.67
CA ALA A 12 -2.55 -19.95 -29.27
C ALA A 12 -3.63 -18.88 -28.97
N VAL A 13 -4.87 -19.07 -29.42
CA VAL A 13 -5.95 -18.07 -29.25
C VAL A 13 -6.75 -18.29 -27.96
N ALA A 14 -6.72 -19.48 -27.36
CA ALA A 14 -7.46 -19.77 -26.13
C ALA A 14 -6.77 -19.32 -24.83
N ALA A 15 -5.48 -18.98 -24.88
CA ALA A 15 -4.71 -18.55 -23.70
C ALA A 15 -4.78 -17.04 -23.42
N LEU A 16 -5.44 -16.24 -24.29
CA LEU A 16 -5.55 -14.78 -24.10
C LEU A 16 -6.74 -14.35 -23.22
N ALA A 17 -7.59 -15.29 -22.76
CA ALA A 17 -8.81 -14.95 -22.04
C ALA A 17 -8.70 -15.01 -20.50
N SER A 18 -7.53 -15.32 -19.94
CA SER A 18 -7.33 -15.42 -18.48
C SER A 18 -6.13 -14.59 -18.04
N GLY A 19 -6.36 -13.32 -17.68
CA GLY A 19 -5.28 -12.52 -17.10
C GLY A 19 -5.43 -11.00 -17.20
N HIS A 20 -6.62 -10.44 -16.97
CA HIS A 20 -6.72 -9.01 -16.65
C HIS A 20 -7.29 -8.84 -15.24
N ALA A 21 -6.58 -9.38 -14.25
CA ALA A 21 -6.68 -8.84 -12.91
C ALA A 21 -5.97 -7.48 -12.93
N MET A 22 -6.70 -6.43 -13.32
CA MET A 22 -6.21 -5.07 -13.20
C MET A 22 -6.07 -4.77 -11.71
N ALA A 23 -4.82 -4.76 -11.23
CA ALA A 23 -4.48 -4.07 -10.00
C ALA A 23 -4.72 -2.58 -10.26
N ALA A 24 -5.86 -2.05 -9.79
CA ALA A 24 -6.16 -0.64 -9.91
C ALA A 24 -5.12 0.15 -9.12
N ASP A 25 -4.39 1.03 -9.80
CA ASP A 25 -3.60 2.08 -9.17
C ASP A 25 -4.54 2.92 -8.30
N ALA A 26 -4.30 2.96 -6.99
CA ALA A 26 -5.13 3.69 -6.04
C ALA A 26 -5.15 5.21 -6.31
N SER A 27 -4.22 5.71 -7.15
CA SER A 27 -4.14 7.10 -7.59
C SER A 27 -4.83 7.38 -8.93
N ALA A 28 -5.33 6.36 -9.66
CA ALA A 28 -6.04 6.57 -10.91
C ALA A 28 -7.49 7.05 -10.67
N PRO A 29 -8.02 7.99 -11.47
CA PRO A 29 -9.40 8.44 -11.33
C PRO A 29 -10.37 7.26 -11.58
N LYS A 30 -11.31 7.05 -10.65
CA LYS A 30 -12.28 5.96 -10.73
C LYS A 30 -13.16 6.10 -11.98
N THR A 31 -13.41 4.99 -12.67
CA THR A 31 -14.36 4.94 -13.78
C THR A 31 -15.80 4.98 -13.26
N ARG A 32 -16.75 5.37 -14.12
CA ARG A 32 -18.18 5.39 -13.74
C ARG A 32 -18.69 4.00 -13.35
N GLU A 33 -18.15 2.96 -13.98
CA GLU A 33 -18.45 1.57 -13.72
C GLU A 33 -17.97 1.15 -12.33
N GLN A 34 -16.76 1.56 -11.94
CA GLN A 34 -16.22 1.34 -10.59
C GLN A 34 -17.06 2.06 -9.53
N VAL A 35 -17.45 3.32 -9.77
CA VAL A 35 -18.31 4.07 -8.84
C VAL A 35 -19.68 3.40 -8.67
N LYS A 36 -20.27 2.89 -9.75
CA LYS A 36 -21.55 2.15 -9.67
C LYS A 36 -21.40 0.84 -8.90
N ALA A 37 -20.30 0.13 -9.11
CA ALA A 37 -20.02 -1.10 -8.37
C ALA A 37 -19.84 -0.83 -6.87
N GLU A 38 -19.08 0.21 -6.50
CA GLU A 38 -18.89 0.64 -5.11
C GLU A 38 -20.21 1.07 -4.47
N LEU A 39 -21.06 1.82 -5.19
CA LEU A 39 -22.36 2.22 -4.67
C LEU A 39 -23.28 1.02 -4.44
N ALA A 40 -23.33 0.10 -5.40
CA ALA A 40 -24.11 -1.13 -5.24
C ALA A 40 -23.60 -1.97 -4.07
N GLU A 41 -22.29 -2.03 -3.86
CA GLU A 41 -21.68 -2.69 -2.72
C GLU A 41 -22.03 -2.02 -1.40
N ALA A 42 -21.90 -0.69 -1.29
CA ALA A 42 -22.24 0.07 -0.09
C ALA A 42 -23.72 -0.11 0.29
N ILE A 43 -24.62 -0.13 -0.69
CA ILE A 43 -26.05 -0.41 -0.47
C ILE A 43 -26.26 -1.84 0.03
N ARG A 44 -25.60 -2.83 -0.60
CA ARG A 44 -25.70 -4.25 -0.23
C ARG A 44 -25.19 -4.53 1.18
N THR A 45 -24.11 -3.88 1.59
CA THR A 45 -23.48 -4.07 2.92
C THR A 45 -24.02 -3.11 3.98
N GLY A 46 -24.82 -2.12 3.58
CA GLY A 46 -25.27 -1.03 4.46
C GLY A 46 -24.14 -0.11 4.93
N ASP A 47 -23.04 -0.04 4.17
CA ASP A 47 -21.84 0.73 4.50
C ASP A 47 -21.93 2.19 4.03
N PHE A 48 -23.04 2.86 4.35
CA PHE A 48 -23.25 4.28 4.08
C PHE A 48 -23.89 4.96 5.29
N VAL A 49 -23.54 6.22 5.49
CA VAL A 49 -24.00 7.03 6.64
C VAL A 49 -25.49 7.36 6.46
N VAL A 50 -26.29 7.09 7.49
CA VAL A 50 -27.73 7.40 7.53
C VAL A 50 -28.06 8.54 8.49
N ASN A 51 -27.16 8.85 9.42
CA ASN A 51 -27.28 9.99 10.32
C ASN A 51 -26.02 10.85 10.23
N GLY A 52 -26.15 12.08 9.71
CA GLY A 52 -25.04 13.01 9.53
C GLY A 52 -24.47 13.59 10.83
N GLU A 53 -25.24 13.58 11.92
CA GLU A 53 -24.81 14.12 13.23
C GLU A 53 -23.99 13.10 14.02
N THR A 54 -24.40 11.83 13.98
CA THR A 54 -23.74 10.74 14.72
C THR A 54 -22.75 9.94 13.87
N GLY A 55 -22.80 10.08 12.54
CA GLY A 55 -21.97 9.31 11.60
C GLY A 55 -22.36 7.83 11.48
N GLN A 56 -23.50 7.42 12.05
CA GLN A 56 -23.92 6.02 12.06
C GLN A 56 -24.24 5.51 10.65
N LYS A 57 -23.84 4.27 10.38
CA LYS A 57 -24.07 3.56 9.11
C LYS A 57 -25.36 2.74 9.15
N ALA A 58 -25.95 2.49 7.98
CA ALA A 58 -27.19 1.73 7.88
C ALA A 58 -27.10 0.32 8.52
N ASN A 59 -25.97 -0.36 8.37
CA ASN A 59 -25.72 -1.67 8.96
C ASN A 59 -25.51 -1.67 10.48
N GLU A 60 -25.23 -0.52 11.09
CA GLU A 60 -25.14 -0.37 12.55
C GLU A 60 -26.52 -0.13 13.16
N VAL A 61 -27.40 0.58 12.45
CA VAL A 61 -28.76 0.90 12.90
C VAL A 61 -29.72 -0.28 12.66
N HIS A 62 -29.55 -1.02 11.56
CA HIS A 62 -30.39 -2.16 11.20
C HIS A 62 -29.56 -3.41 10.83
N PRO A 63 -28.83 -3.99 11.78
CA PRO A 63 -27.96 -5.14 11.51
C PRO A 63 -28.70 -6.34 10.90
N ASP A 64 -29.96 -6.55 11.26
CA ASP A 64 -30.79 -7.66 10.75
C ASP A 64 -31.11 -7.55 9.25
N LYS A 65 -30.94 -6.37 8.64
CA LYS A 65 -31.26 -6.11 7.23
C LYS A 65 -30.05 -6.25 6.30
N TYR A 66 -28.85 -6.43 6.85
CA TYR A 66 -27.62 -6.48 6.08
C TYR A 66 -26.82 -7.74 6.40
N PRO A 67 -25.97 -8.21 5.47
CA PRO A 67 -25.08 -9.33 5.75
C PRO A 67 -24.19 -9.03 6.96
N ALA A 68 -24.02 -10.04 7.83
CA ALA A 68 -23.09 -9.93 8.95
C ALA A 68 -21.69 -9.58 8.41
N LYS A 69 -21.05 -8.58 9.02
CA LYS A 69 -19.67 -8.24 8.67
C LYS A 69 -18.77 -9.46 8.94
N PRO A 70 -17.81 -9.75 8.06
CA PRO A 70 -16.78 -10.73 8.37
C PRO A 70 -16.12 -10.31 9.68
N VAL A 71 -16.11 -11.20 10.66
CA VAL A 71 -15.32 -10.98 11.87
C VAL A 71 -13.87 -11.05 11.43
N VAL A 72 -13.26 -9.89 11.21
CA VAL A 72 -11.81 -9.80 11.08
C VAL A 72 -11.28 -10.20 12.44
N GLN A 73 -10.68 -11.38 12.54
CA GLN A 73 -10.10 -11.86 13.78
C GLN A 73 -8.99 -10.87 14.16
N GLY A 74 -9.25 -10.08 15.21
CA GLY A 74 -8.24 -9.21 15.80
C GLY A 74 -7.12 -10.03 16.42
N LYS A 75 -6.06 -9.34 16.85
CA LYS A 75 -4.96 -9.99 17.57
C LYS A 75 -5.50 -10.76 18.77
N THR A 76 -5.07 -12.00 18.89
CA THR A 76 -5.32 -12.83 20.07
C THR A 76 -4.71 -12.18 21.30
N ARG A 77 -5.20 -12.56 22.48
CA ARG A 77 -4.67 -12.04 23.74
C ARG A 77 -3.20 -12.42 23.92
N GLU A 78 -2.81 -13.56 23.38
CA GLU A 78 -1.46 -14.10 23.36
C GLU A 78 -0.55 -13.23 22.49
N GLU A 79 -0.98 -12.85 21.29
CA GLU A 79 -0.24 -11.94 20.40
C GLU A 79 -0.07 -10.56 21.03
N VAL A 80 -1.13 -9.99 21.63
CA VAL A 80 -1.05 -8.69 22.32
C VAL A 80 -0.06 -8.74 23.48
N LYS A 81 -0.06 -9.83 24.26
CA LYS A 81 0.91 -10.02 25.35
C LYS A 81 2.35 -10.16 24.83
N ALA A 82 2.53 -10.88 23.73
CA ALA A 82 3.85 -11.04 23.11
C ALA A 82 4.39 -9.69 22.60
N GLU A 83 3.54 -8.88 21.96
CA GLU A 83 3.89 -7.53 21.53
C GLU A 83 4.21 -6.60 22.69
N LEU A 84 3.40 -6.61 23.75
CA LEU A 84 3.67 -5.80 24.94
C LEU A 84 4.99 -6.20 25.60
N ALA A 85 5.26 -7.50 25.75
CA ALA A 85 6.52 -7.98 26.29
C ALA A 85 7.72 -7.60 25.40
N SER A 86 7.54 -7.61 24.08
CA SER A 86 8.55 -7.15 23.12
C SER A 86 8.83 -5.66 23.28
N ALA A 87 7.79 -4.83 23.34
CA ALA A 87 7.91 -3.38 23.51
C ALA A 87 8.60 -3.01 24.83
N ILE A 88 8.25 -3.70 25.93
CA ILE A 88 8.91 -3.52 27.24
C ILE A 88 10.39 -3.90 27.14
N ARG A 89 10.70 -5.07 26.56
CA ARG A 89 12.10 -5.54 26.42
C ARG A 89 12.93 -4.59 25.58
N ALA A 90 12.36 -4.04 24.50
CA ALA A 90 13.04 -3.11 23.60
C ALA A 90 13.03 -1.66 24.09
N GLY A 91 12.29 -1.35 25.16
CA GLY A 91 12.03 0.03 25.61
C GLY A 91 11.29 0.87 24.58
N ASP A 92 10.51 0.23 23.70
CA ASP A 92 9.79 0.86 22.60
C ASP A 92 8.38 1.32 23.00
N PHE A 93 8.30 2.05 24.10
CA PHE A 93 7.06 2.65 24.58
C PHE A 93 7.35 4.08 25.05
N VAL A 94 6.36 4.95 24.87
CA VAL A 94 6.47 6.37 25.21
C VAL A 94 6.44 6.53 26.73
N VAL A 95 7.41 7.27 27.27
CA VAL A 95 7.52 7.58 28.71
C VAL A 95 7.24 9.05 29.02
N ASN A 96 7.27 9.91 28.01
CA ASN A 96 6.90 11.32 28.12
C ASN A 96 5.88 11.68 27.04
N GLY A 97 4.65 11.98 27.45
CA GLY A 97 3.55 12.31 26.53
C GLY A 97 3.70 13.68 25.85
N GLU A 98 4.49 14.60 26.40
CA GLU A 98 4.70 15.93 25.83
C GLU A 98 5.76 15.92 24.72
N THR A 99 6.83 15.13 24.91
CA THR A 99 7.95 15.06 23.96
C THR A 99 7.87 13.85 23.02
N GLY A 100 7.03 12.85 23.34
CA GLY A 100 6.92 11.59 22.61
C GLY A 100 8.12 10.66 22.78
N GLN A 101 9.05 10.98 23.70
CA GLN A 101 10.27 10.19 23.90
C GLN A 101 9.97 8.78 24.40
N LYS A 102 10.69 7.82 23.84
CA LYS A 102 10.60 6.40 24.21
C LYS A 102 11.56 6.04 25.35
N ALA A 103 11.24 4.97 26.08
CA ALA A 103 12.05 4.54 27.21
C ALA A 103 13.52 4.23 26.83
N ASN A 104 13.74 3.63 25.66
CA ASN A 104 15.07 3.34 25.13
C ASN A 104 15.86 4.57 24.65
N GLU A 105 15.20 5.70 24.41
CA GLU A 105 15.84 6.97 24.06
C GLU A 105 16.27 7.73 25.32
N VAL A 106 15.45 7.66 26.37
CA VAL A 106 15.73 8.32 27.66
C VAL A 106 16.78 7.55 28.46
N ASN A 107 16.75 6.22 28.42
CA ASN A 107 17.71 5.38 29.16
C ASN A 107 18.28 4.24 28.30
N PRO A 108 19.13 4.54 27.30
CA PRO A 108 19.63 3.55 26.36
C PRO A 108 20.45 2.44 27.02
N GLY A 109 21.06 2.70 28.19
CA GLY A 109 21.84 1.69 28.92
C GLY A 109 21.02 0.59 29.59
N GLN A 110 19.69 0.76 29.71
CA GLN A 110 18.80 -0.25 30.31
C GLN A 110 18.14 -1.17 29.28
N TYR A 111 18.30 -0.89 27.98
CA TYR A 111 17.66 -1.65 26.92
C TYR A 111 18.70 -2.22 25.96
N PRO A 112 18.37 -3.31 25.23
CA PRO A 112 19.25 -3.83 24.20
C PRO A 112 19.56 -2.75 23.18
N ALA A 113 20.84 -2.67 22.77
CA ALA A 113 21.23 -1.78 21.68
C ALA A 113 20.41 -2.11 20.44
N LYS A 114 19.81 -1.09 19.81
CA LYS A 114 19.16 -1.27 18.51
C LYS A 114 20.23 -1.80 17.54
N PRO A 115 19.92 -2.84 16.74
CA PRO A 115 20.82 -3.24 15.67
C PRO A 115 21.05 -2.01 14.79
N VAL A 116 22.31 -1.63 14.62
CA VAL A 116 22.68 -0.61 13.65
C VAL A 116 22.39 -1.23 12.30
N VAL A 117 21.21 -0.91 11.74
CA VAL A 117 20.93 -1.22 10.35
C VAL A 117 21.96 -0.41 9.56
N GLN A 118 22.89 -1.11 8.93
CA GLN A 118 23.92 -0.47 8.11
C GLN A 118 23.19 0.34 7.04
N GLY A 119 23.27 1.67 7.17
CA GLY A 119 22.74 2.58 6.16
C GLY A 119 23.47 2.35 4.84
N LYS A 120 22.85 2.81 3.74
CA LYS A 120 23.49 2.79 2.42
C LYS A 120 24.87 3.41 2.51
N THR A 121 25.85 2.73 1.94
CA THR A 121 27.20 3.25 1.76
C THR A 121 27.16 4.49 0.87
N ARG A 122 28.19 5.33 0.97
CA ARG A 122 28.29 6.53 0.14
C ARG A 122 28.33 6.17 -1.35
N GLU A 123 28.90 5.02 -1.67
CA GLU A 123 28.98 4.44 -3.00
C GLU A 123 27.60 4.04 -3.53
N GLU A 124 26.77 3.37 -2.72
CA GLU A 124 25.39 3.03 -3.08
C GLU A 124 24.54 4.29 -3.29
N VAL A 125 24.66 5.29 -2.40
CA VAL A 125 23.95 6.57 -2.56
C VAL A 125 24.36 7.29 -3.85
N LYS A 126 25.65 7.26 -4.20
CA LYS A 126 26.13 7.84 -5.47
C LYS A 126 25.62 7.07 -6.68
N ALA A 127 25.58 5.75 -6.62
CA ALA A 127 25.06 4.91 -7.69
C ALA A 127 23.56 5.18 -7.94
N GLU A 128 22.77 5.24 -6.86
CA GLU A 128 21.34 5.57 -6.93
C GLU A 128 21.10 6.98 -7.46
N LEU A 129 21.89 7.96 -7.02
CA LEU A 129 21.79 9.33 -7.52
C LEU A 129 22.13 9.41 -9.01
N ALA A 130 23.21 8.74 -9.44
CA ALA A 130 23.59 8.68 -10.85
C ALA A 130 22.51 8.01 -11.69
N GLU A 131 21.88 6.94 -11.18
CA GLU A 131 20.76 6.29 -11.83
C GLU A 131 19.52 7.18 -11.90
N ALA A 132 19.17 7.88 -10.83
CA ALA A 132 18.05 8.81 -10.80
C ALA A 132 18.25 9.97 -11.79
N ILE A 133 19.48 10.48 -11.91
CA ILE A 133 19.85 11.48 -12.92
C ILE A 133 19.73 10.90 -14.33
N ARG A 134 20.29 9.71 -14.58
CA ARG A 134 20.26 9.04 -15.90
C ARG A 134 18.85 8.75 -16.38
N THR A 135 17.98 8.30 -15.47
CA THR A 135 16.60 7.91 -15.77
C THR A 135 15.61 9.07 -15.69
N GLY A 136 16.04 10.24 -15.20
CA GLY A 136 15.17 11.38 -14.93
C GLY A 136 14.16 11.12 -13.79
N ASN A 137 14.42 10.13 -12.92
CA ASN A 137 13.65 9.84 -11.71
C ASN A 137 13.99 10.84 -10.59
N MET A 138 14.04 12.12 -10.93
CA MET A 138 14.29 13.23 -10.02
C MET A 138 13.08 14.14 -10.02
N PRO A 139 12.65 14.65 -8.84
CA PRO A 139 11.55 15.58 -8.78
C PRO A 139 11.89 16.87 -9.53
N VAL A 140 10.94 17.40 -10.28
CA VAL A 140 11.00 18.77 -10.79
C VAL A 140 10.78 19.71 -9.61
N TYR A 141 11.48 20.83 -9.59
CA TYR A 141 11.28 21.87 -8.57
C TYR A 141 9.84 22.41 -8.63
N GLY A 142 9.10 22.32 -7.51
CA GLY A 142 7.73 22.81 -7.39
C GLY A 142 6.77 21.82 -6.70
N GLU A 143 5.51 22.21 -6.53
CA GLU A 143 4.49 21.45 -5.78
C GLU A 143 3.83 20.31 -6.57
N ALA A 144 4.12 20.22 -7.88
CA ALA A 144 3.41 19.30 -8.78
C ALA A 144 3.81 17.82 -8.61
N GLY A 145 4.88 17.51 -7.88
CA GLY A 145 5.33 16.11 -7.65
C GLY A 145 5.73 15.34 -8.90
N ILE A 146 5.85 16.01 -10.05
CA ILE A 146 6.22 15.42 -11.34
C ILE A 146 7.74 15.17 -11.41
N LYS A 147 8.13 14.09 -12.11
CA LYS A 147 9.53 13.72 -12.32
C LYS A 147 10.08 14.29 -13.62
N LEU A 148 11.39 14.49 -13.71
CA LEU A 148 12.07 15.05 -14.90
C LEU A 148 11.82 14.23 -16.17
N ASN A 149 11.72 12.89 -16.07
CA ASN A 149 11.39 12.03 -17.21
C ASN A 149 9.94 12.15 -17.68
N GLN A 150 9.02 12.55 -16.80
CA GLN A 150 7.63 12.82 -17.16
C GLN A 150 7.49 14.19 -17.84
N GLN A 151 8.23 15.19 -17.33
CA GLN A 151 8.22 16.54 -17.91
C GLN A 151 9.00 16.62 -19.23
N TYR A 152 10.12 15.91 -19.33
CA TYR A 152 11.04 15.97 -20.47
C TYR A 152 11.35 14.57 -21.03
N PRO A 153 10.36 13.80 -21.49
CA PRO A 153 10.55 12.41 -21.94
C PRO A 153 11.59 12.27 -23.05
N GLN A 154 11.71 13.30 -23.91
CA GLN A 154 12.69 13.33 -25.01
C GLN A 154 14.15 13.35 -24.53
N ARG A 155 14.42 13.82 -23.30
CA ARG A 155 15.77 13.88 -22.71
C ARG A 155 16.18 12.61 -21.97
N TYR A 156 15.22 11.71 -21.71
CA TYR A 156 15.42 10.50 -20.91
C TYR A 156 14.95 9.23 -21.66
N SER A 157 14.72 9.34 -22.97
CA SER A 157 14.23 8.27 -23.86
C SER A 157 15.26 7.18 -24.15
N HIS A 158 16.48 7.32 -23.65
CA HIS A 158 17.58 6.37 -23.85
C HIS A 158 17.54 5.17 -22.88
N VAL A 159 16.48 5.05 -22.10
CA VAL A 159 16.30 3.99 -21.11
C VAL A 159 15.03 3.20 -21.43
N LEU A 160 15.17 2.26 -22.38
CA LEU A 160 14.36 1.07 -22.51
C LEU A 160 15.29 -0.15 -22.50
#